data_AF-A0A4R6QM49-F1
#
_entry.id   AF-A0A4R6QM49-F1
#
_cell.length_a   1.000
_cell.length_b   1.000
_cell.length_c   1.000
_cell.angle_alpha   90.00
_cell.angle_beta   90.00
_cell.angle_gamma   90.00
#
_symmetry.space_group_name_H-M   'P 1'
#
loop_
_entity.id
_entity.type
_entity.pdbx_description
1 polymer ?
#
loop_
_entity_poly.entity_id
_entity_poly.type
_entity_poly.pdbx_seq_one_letter_code
_entity_poly.pdbx_strand_id
1 'polypeptide(L)' 'MKNVTVTMEDGVADWARMEAARRNTSVSRLVGELLAEKMRHDDAYERAMREALEFKSWGSSGVKPEQRADSYTPRPR' A
#
# COMPACT_ATOMS: atom_id res chain seq x y z
N MET A 1 -6.40 -1.05 27.04
CA MET A 1 -7.41 -1.13 25.96
C MET A 1 -8.19 0.18 25.93
N LYS A 2 -8.46 0.74 24.76
CA LYS A 2 -9.32 1.93 24.58
C LYS A 2 -10.70 1.45 24.13
N ASN A 3 -11.79 2.03 24.64
CA ASN A 3 -13.15 1.71 24.20
C ASN A 3 -13.48 2.53 22.95
N VAL A 4 -14.06 1.89 21.94
CA VAL A 4 -14.44 2.51 20.66
C VAL A 4 -15.88 2.12 20.36
N THR A 5 -16.70 3.12 20.05
CA THR A 5 -18.06 2.92 19.54
C THR A 5 -18.01 2.94 18.02
N VAL A 6 -18.61 1.94 17.38
CA VAL A 6 -18.65 1.79 15.92
C VAL A 6 -20.09 1.62 15.47
N THR A 7 -20.47 2.33 14.42
CA THR A 7 -21.76 2.22 13.75
C THR A 7 -21.60 1.34 12.51
N MET A 8 -22.55 0.47 12.26
CA MET A 8 -22.60 -0.41 11.09
C MET A 8 -24.05 -0.70 10.73
N GLU A 9 -24.28 -1.21 9.52
CA GLU A 9 -25.60 -1.66 9.09
C GLU A 9 -26.06 -2.88 9.89
N ASP A 10 -27.37 -3.04 10.08
CA ASP A 10 -27.95 -4.10 10.91
C ASP A 10 -27.50 -5.49 10.45
N GLY A 11 -27.51 -5.75 9.14
CA GLY A 11 -27.06 -7.03 8.57
C GLY A 11 -25.57 -7.31 8.82
N VAL A 12 -24.74 -6.27 8.85
CA VAL A 12 -23.30 -6.39 9.15
C VAL A 12 -23.10 -6.71 10.63
N ALA A 13 -23.87 -6.09 11.53
CA ALA A 13 -23.82 -6.37 12.96
C ALA A 13 -24.20 -7.83 13.27
N ASP A 14 -25.26 -8.33 12.63
CA ASP A 14 -25.70 -9.71 12.81
C ASP A 14 -24.70 -10.72 12.26
N TRP A 15 -24.16 -10.46 11.07
CA TRP A 15 -23.09 -11.27 10.52
C TRP A 15 -21.87 -11.29 11.45
N ALA A 16 -21.44 -10.13 11.97
CA ALA A 16 -20.28 -10.02 12.85
C ALA A 16 -20.47 -10.81 14.15
N ARG A 17 -21.69 -10.81 14.73
CA ARG A 17 -22.02 -11.62 15.91
C ARG A 17 -21.91 -13.11 15.61
N MET A 18 -22.50 -13.56 14.49
CA MET A 18 -22.44 -14.97 14.09
C MET A 18 -21.00 -15.42 13.82
N GLU A 19 -20.21 -14.59 13.15
CA GLU A 19 -18.82 -14.91 12.83
C GLU A 19 -17.95 -14.94 14.10
N ALA A 20 -18.16 -14.00 15.02
CA ALA A 20 -17.49 -14.01 16.31
C ALA A 20 -17.82 -15.28 17.12
N ALA A 21 -19.10 -15.66 17.17
CA ALA A 21 -19.52 -16.91 17.83
C ALA A 21 -18.88 -18.15 17.17
N ARG A 22 -18.85 -18.21 15.84
CA ARG A 22 -18.22 -19.31 15.08
C ARG A 22 -16.73 -19.47 15.41
N ARG A 23 -16.04 -18.35 15.64
CA ARG A 23 -14.61 -18.31 16.00
C ARG A 23 -14.35 -18.36 17.51
N ASN A 24 -15.38 -18.58 18.33
CA ASN A 24 -15.30 -18.54 19.81
C ASN A 24 -14.64 -17.25 20.34
N THR A 25 -14.96 -16.12 19.72
CA THR A 25 -14.40 -14.80 20.05
C THR A 25 -15.51 -13.76 20.23
N SER A 26 -15.15 -12.55 20.64
CA SER A 26 -16.08 -11.42 20.71
C SER A 26 -16.05 -10.59 19.43
N VAL A 27 -17.15 -9.88 19.13
CA VAL A 27 -17.21 -8.94 18.00
C VAL A 27 -16.13 -7.87 18.11
N SER A 28 -15.91 -7.34 19.32
CA SER A 28 -14.86 -6.33 19.57
C SER A 28 -13.46 -6.86 19.27
N ARG A 29 -13.18 -8.13 19.59
CA ARG A 29 -11.88 -8.76 19.30
C ARG A 29 -11.74 -9.03 17.81
N LEU A 30 -12.79 -9.55 17.16
CA LEU A 30 -12.83 -9.79 15.72
C LEU A 30 -12.55 -8.51 14.93
N VAL A 31 -13.24 -7.41 15.27
CA VAL A 31 -13.03 -6.10 14.62
C VAL A 31 -11.62 -5.58 14.88
N GLY A 32 -11.10 -5.72 16.11
CA GLY A 32 -9.73 -5.34 16.43
C GLY A 32 -8.68 -6.11 15.63
N GLU A 33 -8.87 -7.42 15.43
CA GLU A 33 -7.98 -8.26 14.64
C GLU A 33 -8.00 -7.87 13.16
N LEU A 34 -9.18 -7.62 12.58
CA LEU A 34 -9.34 -7.14 11.20
C LEU A 34 -8.66 -5.78 11.00
N LEU A 35 -8.82 -4.85 11.95
CA LEU A 35 -8.16 -3.54 11.90
C LEU A 35 -6.64 -3.67 12.02
N ALA A 36 -6.15 -4.53 12.93
CA ALA A 36 -4.72 -4.77 13.08
C ALA A 36 -4.10 -5.43 11.83
N GLU A 37 -4.83 -6.34 11.18
CA GLU A 37 -4.42 -6.91 9.90
C GLU A 37 -4.35 -5.86 8.81
N LYS A 38 -5.37 -5.00 8.70
CA LYS A 38 -5.38 -3.90 7.74
C LYS A 38 -4.25 -2.91 7.98
N MET A 39 -3.98 -2.52 9.22
CA MET A 39 -2.85 -1.65 9.55
C MET A 39 -1.51 -2.26 9.11
N ARG A 40 -1.29 -3.56 9.36
CA ARG A 40 -0.06 -4.24 8.92
C ARG A 40 0.07 -4.29 7.40
N HIS A 41 -1.04 -4.51 6.70
CA HIS A 41 -1.05 -4.56 5.24
C HIS A 41 -0.86 -3.17 4.62
N ASP A 42 -1.48 -2.14 5.19
CA ASP A 42 -1.32 -0.75 4.75
C ASP A 42 0.11 -0.27 5.01
N ASP A 43 0.71 -0.60 6.16
CA ASP A 43 2.13 -0.34 6.43
C ASP A 43 3.05 -1.07 5.45
N ALA A 44 2.74 -2.33 5.12
CA ALA A 44 3.50 -3.10 4.14
C ALA A 44 3.35 -2.52 2.72
N TYR A 45 2.16 -2.05 2.35
CA TYR A 45 1.89 -1.39 1.07
C TYR A 45 2.61 -0.04 0.98
N GLU A 46 2.51 0.80 2.01
CA GLU A 46 3.24 2.07 2.11
C GLU A 46 4.76 1.86 2.05
N ARG A 47 5.27 0.83 2.71
CA ARG A 47 6.68 0.44 2.62
C ARG A 47 7.07 -0.03 1.23
N ALA A 48 6.29 -0.91 0.60
CA ALA A 48 6.55 -1.37 -0.75
C ALA A 48 6.46 -0.22 -1.77
N MET A 49 5.54 0.72 -1.57
CA MET A 49 5.41 1.94 -2.37
C MET A 49 6.64 2.85 -2.21
N ARG A 50 7.10 3.07 -0.97
CA ARG A 50 8.33 3.85 -0.70
C ARG A 50 9.54 3.18 -1.31
N GLU A 51 9.76 1.88 -1.08
CA GLU A 51 10.88 1.12 -1.65
C GLU A 51 10.84 1.16 -3.19
N ALA A 52 9.66 1.04 -3.81
CA ALA A 52 9.50 1.14 -5.27
C ALA A 52 9.76 2.57 -5.80
N LEU A 53 9.36 3.61 -5.08
CA LEU A 53 9.64 5.02 -5.41
C LEU A 53 11.12 5.37 -5.23
N GLU A 54 11.77 4.85 -4.18
CA GLU A 54 13.21 4.99 -3.93
C GLU A 54 14.05 4.22 -4.97
N PHE A 55 13.62 3.02 -5.38
CA PHE A 55 14.26 2.28 -6.47
C PHE A 55 14.15 3.04 -7.81
N LYS A 56 13.02 3.70 -8.06
CA LYS A 56 12.80 4.50 -9.28
C LYS A 56 13.62 5.80 -9.31
N SER A 57 13.92 6.38 -8.14
CA SER A 57 14.81 7.55 -8.05
C SER A 57 16.28 7.18 -8.28
N TRP A 58 16.72 6.01 -7.79
CA TRP A 58 18.05 5.46 -8.06
C TRP A 58 18.27 5.11 -9.55
N GLY A 59 17.25 4.60 -10.23
CA GLY A 59 17.31 4.31 -11.68
C GLY A 59 17.21 5.54 -12.60
N SER A 60 16.83 6.71 -12.08
CA SER A 60 16.73 7.96 -12.86
C SER A 60 17.94 8.89 -12.69
N SER A 61 18.81 8.63 -11.72
CA SER A 61 20.06 9.36 -11.51
C SER A 61 21.22 8.67 -12.23
N GLY A 62 21.29 8.74 -13.57
CA GLY A 62 22.49 8.21 -14.24
C GLY A 62 22.59 8.21 -15.75
N VAL A 63 21.55 8.51 -16.52
CA VAL A 63 21.72 8.60 -17.98
C VAL A 63 21.01 9.84 -18.51
N LYS A 64 21.80 10.87 -18.80
CA LYS A 64 21.39 11.99 -19.65
C LYS A 64 21.59 11.53 -21.10
N PRO A 65 20.54 11.30 -21.92
CA PRO A 65 20.72 11.03 -23.33
C PRO A 65 20.73 12.37 -24.08
N GLU A 66 21.80 13.14 -23.93
CA GLU A 66 22.05 14.34 -24.72
C GLU A 66 23.52 14.68 -24.49
N GLN A 67 24.43 14.62 -25.46
CA GLN A 67 24.35 15.28 -26.75
C GLN A 67 25.14 14.47 -27.79
N ARG A 68 24.44 13.90 -28.78
CA ARG A 68 25.04 13.56 -30.08
C ARG A 68 24.48 14.54 -31.11
N ALA A 69 24.76 15.81 -30.90
CA ALA A 69 24.55 16.85 -31.91
C ALA A 69 25.81 16.91 -32.77
N ASP A 70 25.61 16.70 -34.07
CA ASP A 70 26.32 17.35 -35.16
C ASP A 70 27.85 17.32 -35.18
N SER A 71 28.39 16.29 -35.82
CA SER A 71 29.59 16.47 -36.66
C SER A 71 29.51 15.64 -37.93
N TYR A 72 28.43 15.83 -38.70
CA TYR A 72 28.46 15.51 -40.13
C TYR A 72 29.15 16.66 -40.86
N THR A 73 30.46 16.56 -41.04
CA THR A 73 31.19 17.41 -41.99
C THR A 73 31.12 16.74 -43.36
N PRO A 74 30.35 17.23 -44.34
CA PRO A 74 30.46 16.73 -45.69
C PRO A 74 31.83 17.13 -46.26
N ARG A 75 32.63 16.14 -46.69
CA ARG A 75 33.87 16.40 -47.43
C ARG A 75 33.53 17.04 -48.78
N PRO A 76 34.23 18.11 -49.20
CA PRO A 76 34.13 18.59 -50.57
C PRO A 76 34.76 17.59 -51.56
N ARG A 77 34.19 17.54 -52.76
CA ARG A 77 34.60 16.67 -53.88
C ARG A 77 35.98 17.02 -54.41
#